data_AF-A0A6L8DV45-F1
#
_entry.id   AF-A0A6L8DV45-F1
#
_cell.length_a   1.000
_cell.length_b   1.000
_cell.length_c   1.000
_cell.angle_alpha   90.00
_cell.angle_beta   90.00
_cell.angle_gamma   90.00
#
_symmetry.space_group_name_H-M   'P 1'
#
loop_
_entity.id
_entity.type
_entity.pdbx_description
1 polymer ?
#
loop_
_entity_poly.entity_id
_entity_poly.type
_entity_poly.pdbx_seq_one_letter_code
_entity_poly.pdbx_strand_id
1 'polypeptide(L)'
;MSLIEHLDGERWEEFLQSTFEYVLWVLEHDRFRSVGSAADDLRGWLAMGGIGRVRRYLDEQMERRRFPPSRKSAVSRCIGRLARENRRSLLALIRAGIVPASGQEEIEACSLSATDVQDVVERMLAGERPFEDWMHAHGRSDEEIAETYRLIDQWLMKEGVIPSTPPFPNRN
;
A
#
# COMPACT_ATOMS: atom_id res chain seq x y z
N MET A 1 -0.37 -28.18 -0.02
CA MET A 1 -1.15 -27.64 -1.14
C MET A 1 -0.73 -26.19 -1.34
N SER A 2 -0.54 -25.82 -2.60
CA SER A 2 -0.27 -24.45 -3.05
C SER A 2 -1.52 -23.59 -2.93
N LEU A 3 -1.38 -22.27 -2.97
CA LEU A 3 -2.52 -21.37 -2.83
C LEU A 3 -3.57 -21.63 -3.92
N ILE A 4 -3.14 -21.82 -5.17
CA ILE A 4 -4.05 -22.04 -6.30
C ILE A 4 -4.89 -23.33 -6.17
N GLU A 5 -4.37 -24.36 -5.51
CA GLU A 5 -5.12 -25.60 -5.27
C GLU A 5 -6.29 -25.37 -4.32
N HIS A 6 -6.09 -24.53 -3.31
CA HIS A 6 -7.18 -24.13 -2.42
C HIS A 6 -8.21 -23.24 -3.11
N LEU A 7 -7.81 -22.46 -4.11
CA LEU A 7 -8.71 -21.58 -4.85
C LEU A 7 -9.69 -22.30 -5.78
N ASP A 8 -9.42 -23.57 -6.08
CA ASP A 8 -10.31 -24.43 -6.87
C ASP A 8 -11.42 -25.08 -6.01
N GLY A 9 -11.24 -25.09 -4.68
CA GLY A 9 -12.19 -25.69 -3.74
C GLY A 9 -13.40 -24.80 -3.41
N GLU A 10 -14.41 -25.38 -2.75
CA GLU A 10 -15.66 -24.66 -2.42
C GLU A 10 -15.45 -23.56 -1.36
N ARG A 11 -14.56 -23.78 -0.39
CA ARG A 11 -14.27 -22.85 0.72
C ARG A 11 -13.08 -21.92 0.46
N TRP A 12 -12.79 -21.64 -0.81
CA TRP A 12 -11.62 -20.87 -1.22
C TRP A 12 -11.57 -19.47 -0.61
N GLU A 13 -12.71 -18.81 -0.42
CA GLU A 13 -12.75 -17.41 0.04
C GLU A 13 -12.30 -17.29 1.50
N GLU A 14 -12.84 -18.13 2.38
CA GLU A 14 -12.46 -18.22 3.79
C GLU A 14 -10.98 -18.61 3.95
N PHE A 15 -10.52 -19.54 3.12
CA PHE A 15 -9.12 -19.95 3.10
C PHE A 15 -8.21 -18.81 2.67
N LEU A 16 -8.57 -18.09 1.59
CA LEU A 16 -7.80 -16.96 1.09
C LEU A 16 -7.73 -15.85 2.14
N GLN A 17 -8.85 -15.52 2.78
CA GLN A 17 -8.91 -14.52 3.83
C GLN A 17 -7.99 -14.87 5.01
N SER A 18 -8.18 -16.06 5.60
CA SER A 18 -7.37 -16.49 6.75
C SER A 18 -5.88 -16.60 6.42
N THR A 19 -5.55 -17.08 5.21
CA THR A 19 -4.15 -17.14 4.74
C THR A 19 -3.56 -15.75 4.56
N PHE A 20 -4.33 -14.80 4.03
CA PHE A 20 -3.88 -13.43 3.83
C PHE A 20 -3.60 -12.72 5.15
N GLU A 21 -4.53 -12.77 6.09
CA GLU A 21 -4.37 -12.20 7.43
C GLU A 21 -3.18 -12.84 8.17
N TYR A 22 -3.05 -14.17 8.08
CA TYR A 22 -1.92 -14.88 8.67
C TYR A 22 -0.57 -14.45 8.08
N VAL A 23 -0.48 -14.30 6.75
CA VAL A 23 0.76 -13.88 6.09
C VAL A 23 1.15 -12.46 6.48
N LEU A 24 0.19 -11.54 6.59
CA LEU A 24 0.49 -10.18 7.09
C LEU A 24 1.04 -10.22 8.51
N TRP A 25 0.42 -11.01 9.40
CA TRP A 25 0.90 -11.19 10.75
C TRP A 25 2.32 -11.77 10.79
N VAL A 26 2.62 -12.78 9.96
CA VAL A 26 3.96 -13.37 9.83
C VAL A 26 4.97 -12.33 9.33
N LEU A 27 4.64 -11.56 8.29
CA LEU A 27 5.52 -10.52 7.77
C LEU A 27 5.86 -9.44 8.81
N GLU A 28 4.90 -9.12 9.69
CA GLU A 28 5.06 -8.12 10.74
C GLU A 28 5.90 -8.63 11.92
N HIS A 29 5.74 -9.90 12.31
CA HIS A 29 6.30 -10.42 13.57
C HIS A 29 7.47 -11.40 13.41
N ASP A 30 7.46 -12.23 12.37
CA ASP A 30 8.48 -13.26 12.12
C ASP A 30 8.56 -13.61 10.63
N ARG A 31 9.15 -12.69 9.85
CA ARG A 31 9.20 -12.77 8.38
C ARG A 31 9.75 -14.10 7.85
N PHE A 32 10.68 -14.72 8.58
CA PHE A 32 11.38 -15.93 8.14
C PHE A 32 10.78 -17.22 8.71
N ARG A 33 9.67 -17.13 9.44
CA ARG A 33 8.95 -18.29 9.98
C ARG A 33 8.67 -19.33 8.89
N SER A 34 8.82 -20.60 9.23
CA SER A 34 8.32 -21.68 8.38
C SER A 34 6.79 -21.65 8.33
N VAL A 35 6.21 -21.60 7.14
CA VAL A 35 4.75 -21.56 6.91
C VAL A 35 4.34 -22.63 5.90
N GLY A 36 3.04 -22.91 5.81
CA GLY A 36 2.51 -23.81 4.78
C GLY A 36 2.69 -23.25 3.37
N SER A 37 2.75 -24.13 2.36
CA SER A 37 3.02 -23.76 0.96
C SER A 37 2.13 -22.63 0.42
N ALA A 38 0.82 -22.64 0.69
CA ALA A 38 -0.07 -21.56 0.27
C ALA A 38 0.25 -20.20 0.90
N ALA A 39 0.63 -20.20 2.18
CA ALA A 39 1.08 -19.00 2.87
C ALA A 39 2.46 -18.54 2.37
N ASP A 40 3.33 -19.49 2.00
CA ASP A 40 4.64 -19.19 1.45
C ASP A 40 4.56 -18.55 0.05
N ASP A 41 3.67 -19.07 -0.81
CA ASP A 41 3.34 -18.47 -2.11
C ASP A 41 2.96 -17.00 -1.93
N LEU A 42 1.96 -16.74 -1.08
CA LEU A 42 1.45 -15.39 -0.85
C LEU A 42 2.49 -14.47 -0.20
N ARG A 43 3.24 -14.98 0.78
CA ARG A 43 4.34 -14.25 1.45
C ARG A 43 5.39 -13.83 0.43
N GLY A 44 5.83 -14.77 -0.42
CA GLY A 44 6.83 -14.50 -1.45
C GLY A 44 6.35 -13.44 -2.44
N TRP A 45 5.10 -13.55 -2.91
CA TRP A 45 4.55 -12.59 -3.86
C TRP A 45 4.38 -11.19 -3.28
N LEU A 46 3.87 -11.08 -2.04
CA LEU A 46 3.78 -9.81 -1.32
C LEU A 46 5.16 -9.17 -1.12
N ALA A 47 6.14 -9.92 -0.62
CA ALA A 47 7.48 -9.40 -0.36
C ALA A 47 8.25 -9.02 -1.64
N MET A 48 7.90 -9.59 -2.80
CA MET A 48 8.56 -9.32 -4.07
C MET A 48 7.88 -8.24 -4.94
N GLY A 49 6.66 -7.83 -4.62
CA GLY A 49 5.94 -6.89 -5.49
C GLY A 49 4.52 -6.52 -5.05
N GLY A 50 4.23 -6.63 -3.75
CA GLY A 50 2.97 -6.17 -3.20
C GLY A 50 1.74 -6.91 -3.73
N ILE A 51 0.61 -6.22 -3.68
CA ILE A 51 -0.71 -6.73 -4.09
C ILE A 51 -0.78 -6.93 -5.60
N GLY A 52 -0.13 -6.06 -6.38
CA GLY A 52 -0.04 -6.13 -7.83
C GLY A 52 0.64 -7.42 -8.27
N ARG A 53 1.69 -7.83 -7.58
CA ARG A 53 2.33 -9.13 -7.84
C ARG A 53 1.45 -10.30 -7.45
N VAL A 54 0.75 -10.24 -6.31
CA VAL A 54 -0.22 -11.27 -5.91
C VAL A 54 -1.30 -11.44 -6.99
N ARG A 55 -1.90 -10.34 -7.45
CA ARG A 55 -2.93 -10.37 -8.52
C ARG A 55 -2.41 -11.00 -9.80
N ARG A 56 -1.26 -10.52 -10.30
CA ARG A 56 -0.65 -11.04 -11.53
C ARG A 56 -0.38 -12.55 -11.46
N TYR A 57 0.25 -13.02 -10.38
CA TYR A 57 0.58 -14.45 -10.24
C TYR A 57 -0.67 -15.31 -10.11
N LEU A 58 -1.69 -14.85 -9.37
CA LEU A 58 -2.97 -15.55 -9.29
C LEU A 58 -3.67 -15.62 -10.65
N ASP A 59 -3.71 -14.52 -11.39
CA ASP A 59 -4.31 -14.48 -12.73
C ASP A 59 -3.60 -15.46 -13.67
N GLU A 60 -2.26 -15.44 -13.72
CA GLU A 60 -1.48 -16.39 -14.52
C GLU A 60 -1.74 -17.85 -14.14
N GLN A 61 -1.81 -18.16 -12.84
CA GLN A 61 -2.06 -19.52 -12.38
C GLN A 61 -3.50 -19.98 -12.65
N MET A 62 -4.48 -19.09 -12.46
CA MET A 62 -5.89 -19.34 -12.78
C MET A 62 -6.11 -19.51 -14.29
N GLU A 63 -5.38 -18.77 -15.14
CA GLU A 63 -5.39 -18.97 -16.58
C GLU A 63 -4.87 -20.36 -16.96
N ARG A 64 -3.69 -20.75 -16.43
CA ARG A 64 -3.09 -22.07 -16.71
C ARG A 64 -3.99 -23.22 -16.26
N ARG A 65 -4.69 -23.07 -15.13
CA ARG A 65 -5.65 -24.05 -14.60
C ARG A 65 -7.05 -23.93 -15.19
N ARG A 66 -7.28 -23.00 -16.12
CA ARG A 66 -8.55 -22.79 -16.81
C ARG A 66 -9.73 -22.52 -15.86
N PHE A 67 -9.50 -21.72 -14.83
CA PHE A 67 -10.58 -21.29 -13.94
C PHE A 67 -11.65 -20.54 -14.73
N PRO A 68 -12.94 -20.69 -14.38
CA PRO A 68 -14.00 -19.97 -15.05
C PRO A 68 -13.86 -18.45 -14.81
N PRO A 69 -14.25 -17.59 -15.78
CA PRO A 69 -14.13 -16.13 -15.64
C PRO A 69 -14.81 -15.56 -14.39
N SER A 70 -15.91 -16.19 -13.94
CA SER A 70 -16.62 -15.82 -12.71
C SER A 70 -15.76 -16.06 -11.47
N ARG A 71 -15.04 -17.18 -11.39
CA ARG A 71 -14.12 -17.48 -10.27
C ARG A 71 -12.92 -16.52 -10.27
N LYS A 72 -12.31 -16.25 -11.43
CA LYS A 72 -11.22 -15.27 -11.56
C LYS A 72 -11.64 -13.89 -11.06
N SER A 73 -12.79 -13.41 -11.51
CA SER A 73 -13.37 -12.15 -11.06
C SER A 73 -13.65 -12.12 -9.56
N ALA A 74 -14.14 -13.23 -8.99
CA ALA A 74 -14.40 -13.35 -7.56
C ALA A 74 -13.11 -13.31 -6.73
N VAL A 75 -12.07 -14.04 -7.14
CA VAL A 75 -10.75 -14.05 -6.48
C VAL A 75 -10.14 -12.65 -6.53
N SER A 76 -10.13 -12.01 -7.70
CA SER A 76 -9.59 -10.65 -7.85
C SER A 76 -10.31 -9.63 -6.96
N ARG A 77 -11.65 -9.71 -6.90
CA ARG A 77 -12.46 -8.88 -5.99
C ARG A 77 -12.15 -9.16 -4.52
N CYS A 78 -11.97 -10.42 -4.15
CA CYS A 78 -11.60 -10.82 -2.79
C CYS A 78 -10.23 -10.23 -2.39
N ILE A 79 -9.21 -10.35 -3.24
CA ILE A 79 -7.90 -9.72 -3.01
C ILE A 79 -8.03 -8.19 -2.84
N GLY A 80 -8.82 -7.53 -3.70
CA GLY A 80 -9.08 -6.09 -3.57
C GLY A 80 -9.82 -5.72 -2.29
N ARG A 81 -10.73 -6.57 -1.80
CA ARG A 81 -11.40 -6.41 -0.50
C ARG A 81 -10.39 -6.55 0.64
N LEU A 82 -9.64 -7.65 0.67
CA LEU A 82 -8.65 -7.95 1.72
C LEU A 82 -7.56 -6.87 1.82
N ALA A 83 -7.09 -6.34 0.69
CA ALA A 83 -6.12 -5.26 0.68
C ALA A 83 -6.67 -3.97 1.33
N ARG A 84 -7.95 -3.65 1.10
CA ARG A 84 -8.61 -2.49 1.72
C ARG A 84 -8.86 -2.71 3.21
N GLU A 85 -9.35 -3.89 3.59
CA GLU A 85 -9.62 -4.25 4.99
C GLU A 85 -8.33 -4.27 5.84
N ASN A 86 -7.21 -4.68 5.25
CA ASN A 86 -5.91 -4.77 5.92
C ASN A 86 -4.95 -3.62 5.57
N ARG A 87 -5.48 -2.50 5.08
CA ARG A 87 -4.71 -1.35 4.59
C ARG A 87 -3.67 -0.85 5.58
N ARG A 88 -4.03 -0.75 6.86
CA ARG A 88 -3.11 -0.27 7.91
C ARG A 88 -1.87 -1.15 8.04
N SER A 89 -2.05 -2.47 8.06
CA SER A 89 -0.94 -3.43 8.17
C SER A 89 -0.10 -3.41 6.90
N LEU A 90 -0.71 -3.34 5.73
CA LEU A 90 0.02 -3.21 4.46
C LEU A 90 0.87 -1.93 4.42
N LEU A 91 0.33 -0.78 4.82
CA LEU A 91 1.09 0.47 4.91
C LEU A 91 2.26 0.37 5.90
N ALA A 92 2.07 -0.29 7.04
CA ALA A 92 3.16 -0.50 8.00
C ALA A 92 4.28 -1.36 7.39
N LEU A 93 3.93 -2.43 6.68
CA LEU A 93 4.89 -3.30 5.99
C LEU A 93 5.61 -2.59 4.83
N ILE A 94 4.91 -1.70 4.11
CA ILE A 94 5.50 -0.86 3.06
C ILE A 94 6.52 0.10 3.65
N ARG A 95 6.15 0.83 4.72
CA ARG A 95 7.05 1.74 5.44
C ARG A 95 8.27 1.03 6.01
N ALA A 96 8.11 -0.22 6.46
CA ALA A 96 9.20 -1.05 6.94
C ALA A 96 10.08 -1.63 5.80
N GLY A 97 9.77 -1.36 4.53
CA GLY A 97 10.49 -1.90 3.37
C GLY A 97 10.33 -3.42 3.20
N ILE A 98 9.35 -4.03 3.87
CA ILE A 98 9.11 -5.48 3.82
C ILE A 98 8.27 -5.84 2.61
N VAL A 99 7.27 -5.02 2.30
CA VAL A 99 6.43 -5.13 1.11
C VAL A 99 6.73 -3.95 0.20
N PRO A 100 7.26 -4.17 -1.02
CA PRO A 100 7.40 -3.08 -1.98
C PRO A 100 6.02 -2.63 -2.45
N ALA A 101 5.87 -1.33 -2.66
CA ALA A 101 4.70 -0.76 -3.31
C ALA A 101 5.10 -0.16 -4.67
N SER A 102 4.28 -0.38 -5.67
CA SER A 102 4.25 0.49 -6.85
C SER A 102 3.65 1.84 -6.46
N GLY A 103 4.00 2.90 -7.18
CA GLY A 103 3.40 4.23 -6.94
C GLY A 103 1.86 4.20 -6.98
N GLN A 104 1.27 3.33 -7.81
CA GLN A 104 -0.18 3.14 -7.84
C GLN A 104 -0.72 2.43 -6.59
N GLU A 105 0.01 1.48 -6.01
CA GLU A 105 -0.37 0.83 -4.75
C GLU A 105 -0.24 1.77 -3.55
N GLU A 106 0.75 2.67 -3.53
CA GLU A 106 0.84 3.72 -2.52
C GLU A 106 -0.35 4.68 -2.57
N ILE A 107 -0.75 5.07 -3.79
CA ILE A 107 -1.91 5.94 -4.03
C ILE A 107 -3.22 5.25 -3.60
N GLU A 108 -3.44 4.00 -4.01
CA GLU A 108 -4.60 3.20 -3.60
C GLU A 108 -4.60 2.96 -2.07
N ALA A 109 -3.43 2.70 -1.48
CA ALA A 109 -3.25 2.58 -0.04
C ALA A 109 -3.36 3.93 0.67
N CYS A 110 -3.44 5.06 -0.03
CA CYS A 110 -3.82 6.36 0.50
C CYS A 110 -5.33 6.67 0.32
N SER A 111 -6.10 5.77 -0.31
CA SER A 111 -7.48 6.03 -0.76
C SER A 111 -7.60 7.23 -1.69
N LEU A 112 -6.53 7.52 -2.41
CA LEU A 112 -6.49 8.54 -3.44
C LEU A 112 -6.68 7.84 -4.79
N SER A 113 -7.32 8.50 -5.76
CA SER A 113 -7.21 8.06 -7.14
C SER A 113 -5.92 8.61 -7.76
N ALA A 114 -5.42 7.94 -8.80
CA ALA A 114 -4.29 8.45 -9.57
C ALA A 114 -4.58 9.84 -10.15
N THR A 115 -5.84 10.09 -10.52
CA THR A 115 -6.31 11.38 -11.02
C THR A 115 -6.27 12.46 -9.94
N ASP A 116 -6.69 12.15 -8.70
CA ASP A 116 -6.64 13.12 -7.60
C ASP A 116 -5.20 13.52 -7.28
N VAL A 117 -4.29 12.54 -7.32
CA VAL A 117 -2.85 12.80 -7.10
C VAL A 117 -2.28 13.63 -8.24
N GLN A 118 -2.63 13.30 -9.49
CA GLN A 118 -2.18 14.05 -10.65
C GLN A 118 -2.68 15.50 -10.62
N ASP A 119 -3.94 15.73 -10.27
CA ASP A 119 -4.52 17.08 -10.13
C ASP A 119 -3.76 17.91 -9.08
N VAL A 120 -3.54 17.33 -7.89
CA VAL A 120 -2.76 18.00 -6.83
C VAL A 120 -1.35 18.33 -7.30
N VAL A 121 -0.68 17.42 -8.01
CA VAL A 121 0.67 17.65 -8.54
C VAL A 121 0.67 18.74 -9.61
N GLU A 122 -0.28 18.74 -10.54
CA GLU A 122 -0.39 19.77 -11.59
C GLU A 122 -0.60 21.15 -10.99
N ARG A 123 -1.45 21.26 -9.97
CA ARG A 123 -1.66 22.51 -9.21
C ARG A 123 -0.38 22.98 -8.52
N MET A 124 0.35 22.08 -7.86
CA MET A 124 1.66 22.41 -7.27
C MET A 124 2.67 22.90 -8.32
N LEU A 125 2.73 22.26 -9.49
CA LEU A 125 3.61 22.66 -10.60
C LEU A 125 3.21 24.01 -11.20
N ALA A 126 1.93 24.38 -11.16
CA ALA A 126 1.43 25.70 -11.54
C ALA A 126 1.76 26.79 -10.49
N GLY A 127 2.36 26.44 -9.36
CA GLY A 127 2.69 27.36 -8.27
C GLY A 127 1.55 27.55 -7.27
N GLU A 128 0.47 26.78 -7.37
CA GLU A 128 -0.58 26.76 -6.36
C GLU A 128 -0.13 26.02 -5.10
N ARG A 129 -0.87 26.25 -4.02
CA ARG A 129 -0.61 25.73 -2.68
C ARG A 129 -1.82 24.92 -2.19
N PRO A 130 -2.14 23.78 -2.85
CA PRO A 130 -3.39 23.07 -2.62
C PRO A 130 -3.57 22.57 -1.18
N PHE A 131 -2.47 22.30 -0.47
CA PHE A 131 -2.52 21.89 0.93
C PHE A 131 -2.85 23.09 1.85
N GLU A 132 -2.20 24.24 1.65
CA GLU A 132 -2.51 25.47 2.39
C GLU A 132 -3.92 25.98 2.07
N ASP A 133 -4.34 25.95 0.81
CA ASP A 133 -5.71 26.29 0.38
C ASP A 133 -6.73 25.42 1.11
N TRP A 134 -6.47 24.11 1.20
CA TRP A 134 -7.32 23.18 1.93
C TRP A 134 -7.35 23.50 3.43
N MET A 135 -6.21 23.79 4.05
CA MET A 135 -6.16 24.14 5.47
C MET A 135 -6.90 25.44 5.78
N HIS A 136 -6.76 26.47 4.93
CA HIS A 136 -7.52 27.71 5.04
C HIS A 136 -9.02 27.49 4.90
N ALA A 137 -9.44 26.67 3.91
CA ALA A 137 -10.86 26.31 3.74
C ALA A 137 -11.45 25.60 4.98
N HIS A 138 -10.60 25.00 5.81
CA HIS A 138 -10.97 24.34 7.07
C HIS A 138 -10.68 25.21 8.30
N GLY A 139 -10.45 26.52 8.12
CA GLY A 139 -10.36 27.50 9.19
C GLY A 139 -9.02 27.55 9.91
N ARG A 140 -7.94 27.05 9.30
CA ARG A 140 -6.59 27.13 9.88
C ARG A 140 -5.94 28.48 9.60
N SER A 141 -5.26 29.04 10.61
CA SER A 141 -4.46 30.26 10.46
C SER A 141 -3.09 29.97 9.83
N ASP A 142 -2.45 31.01 9.28
CA ASP A 142 -1.08 30.91 8.78
C ASP A 142 -0.09 30.39 9.83
N GLU A 143 -0.30 30.71 11.10
CA GLU A 143 0.56 30.23 12.20
C GLU A 143 0.38 28.73 12.44
N GLU A 144 -0.85 28.22 12.42
CA GLU A 144 -1.13 26.78 12.54
C GLU A 144 -0.57 26.00 11.34
N ILE A 145 -0.65 26.58 10.15
CA ILE A 145 -0.11 26.01 8.92
C ILE A 145 1.43 25.93 9.00
N ALA A 146 2.08 27.02 9.39
CA ALA A 146 3.53 27.06 9.57
C ALA A 146 4.01 26.04 10.63
N GLU A 147 3.30 25.90 11.73
CA GLU A 147 3.62 24.90 12.77
C GLU A 147 3.43 23.46 12.24
N THR A 148 2.41 23.22 11.44
CA THR A 148 2.18 21.92 10.79
C THR A 148 3.35 21.55 9.88
N TYR A 149 3.82 22.49 9.05
CA TYR A 149 5.01 22.28 8.22
C TYR A 149 6.26 22.01 9.06
N ARG A 150 6.46 22.76 10.15
CA ARG A 150 7.60 22.55 11.06
C ARG A 150 7.61 21.14 11.65
N LEU A 151 6.45 20.61 12.03
CA LEU A 151 6.32 19.25 12.55
C LEU A 151 6.59 18.20 11.48
N ILE A 152 6.10 18.41 10.26
CA ILE A 152 6.37 17.53 9.11
C ILE A 152 7.85 17.51 8.79
N ASP A 153 8.50 18.67 8.69
CA ASP A 153 9.94 18.79 8.41
C ASP A 153 10.77 18.09 9.49
N GLN A 154 10.45 18.28 10.77
CA GLN A 154 11.12 17.58 11.87
C GLN A 154 10.98 16.07 11.76
N TRP A 155 9.80 15.59 11.41
CA TRP A 155 9.57 14.17 11.18
C TRP A 155 10.39 13.67 9.99
N LEU A 156 10.36 14.36 8.84
CA LEU A 156 11.12 14.01 7.65
C LEU A 156 12.64 13.99 7.89
N MET A 157 13.15 14.95 8.68
CA MET A 157 14.56 14.98 9.08
C MET A 157 14.91 13.81 9.99
N LYS A 158 14.05 13.47 10.95
CA LYS A 158 14.25 12.33 11.86
C LYS A 158 14.28 11.01 11.10
N GLU A 159 13.43 10.87 10.09
CA GLU A 159 13.37 9.68 9.23
C GLU A 159 14.44 9.71 8.11
N GLY A 160 15.29 10.75 8.04
CA GLY A 160 16.39 10.85 7.08
C GLY A 160 15.95 11.10 5.63
N VAL A 161 14.70 11.52 5.41
CA VAL A 161 14.13 11.79 4.08
C VAL A 161 14.67 13.11 3.51
N ILE A 162 14.85 14.12 4.37
CA ILE A 162 15.47 15.40 4.01
C ILE A 162 16.67 15.68 4.92
N PRO A 163 17.67 16.46 4.46
CA PRO A 163 18.84 16.78 5.26
C PRO A 163 18.45 17.48 6.58
N SER A 164 19.11 17.11 7.68
CA SER A 164 18.92 17.75 9.00
C SER A 164 19.43 19.20 9.05
N THR A 165 20.11 19.65 7.99
CA THR A 165 20.58 21.03 7.79
C THR A 165 19.73 21.71 6.70
N PRO A 166 19.17 22.90 6.96
CA PRO A 166 18.40 23.63 5.95
C PRO A 166 19.30 23.96 4.74
N PRO A 167 18.78 23.89 3.49
CA PRO A 167 19.60 24.03 2.30
C PRO A 167 20.17 25.44 2.06
N PHE A 168 19.77 26.48 2.81
CA PHE A 168 20.35 27.81 2.67
C PHE A 168 20.35 28.59 4.01
N PRO A 169 21.46 29.26 4.38
CA PRO A 169 21.41 30.30 5.40
C PRO A 169 20.70 31.53 4.84
N ASN A 170 19.83 32.13 5.66
CA ASN A 170 19.16 33.41 5.40
C ASN A 170 20.12 34.41 4.73
N ARG A 171 19.79 34.85 3.51
CA ARG A 171 20.33 36.10 2.98
C ARG A 171 19.50 37.23 3.57
N ASN A 172 20.12 37.97 4.50
CA ASN A 172 19.69 39.30 4.92
C ASN A 172 19.52 40.23 3.72
#